data_AF-A0A7V2QLS8-F1
#
_entry.id   AF-A0A7V2QLS8-F1
#
_cell.length_a   1.000
_cell.length_b   1.000
_cell.length_c   1.000
_cell.angle_alpha   90.00
_cell.angle_beta   90.00
_cell.angle_gamma   90.00
#
_symmetry.space_group_name_H-M   'P 1'
#
loop_
_entity.id
_entity.type
_entity.pdbx_description
1 polymer ?
#
loop_
_entity_poly.entity_id
_entity_poly.type
_entity_poly.pdbx_seq_one_letter_code
_entity_poly.pdbx_strand_id
1 'polypeptide(L)' 'MTEQPLELKKLADIAADLELSAGMRIKAVELLGKVGTRDALLVLLELAARDELAPEERDIALRQARGIIRARRG' A
#
# COMPACT_ATOMS: atom_id res chain seq x y z
N MET A 1 -14.37 1.04 -18.35
CA MET A 1 -13.09 0.79 -17.66
C MET A 1 -13.22 1.29 -16.22
N THR A 2 -13.55 0.40 -15.28
CA THR A 2 -13.88 0.73 -13.87
C THR A 2 -13.20 -0.21 -12.86
N GLU A 3 -12.23 -1.02 -13.30
CA GLU A 3 -11.66 -2.11 -12.48
C GLU A 3 -10.47 -1.68 -11.62
N GLN A 4 -9.72 -0.65 -12.02
CA GLN A 4 -8.57 -0.16 -11.24
C GLN A 4 -8.91 0.30 -9.80
N PRO A 5 -10.00 1.06 -9.57
CA PRO A 5 -10.41 1.43 -8.21
C PRO A 5 -10.78 0.22 -7.34
N LEU A 6 -11.37 -0.82 -7.95
CA LEU A 6 -11.78 -2.03 -7.26
C LEU A 6 -10.57 -2.87 -6.83
N GLU A 7 -9.58 -3.02 -7.71
CA GLU A 7 -8.35 -3.76 -7.40
C GLU A 7 -7.49 -3.05 -6.35
N LEU A 8 -7.41 -1.72 -6.39
CA LEU A 8 -6.75 -0.94 -5.32
C LEU A 8 -7.42 -1.14 -3.97
N LYS A 9 -8.76 -1.12 -3.93
CA LYS A 9 -9.50 -1.35 -2.70
C LYS A 9 -9.24 -2.74 -2.12
N LYS A 10 -9.28 -3.78 -2.95
CA LYS A 10 -8.97 -5.15 -2.50
C LYS A 10 -7.58 -5.26 -1.88
N LEU A 11 -6.57 -4.65 -2.52
CA LEU A 11 -5.20 -4.65 -1.98
C LEU A 11 -5.10 -3.85 -0.67
N ALA A 12 -5.81 -2.73 -0.57
CA ALA A 12 -5.87 -1.93 0.66
C ALA A 12 -6.51 -2.72 1.80
N ASP A 13 -7.64 -3.39 1.54
CA ASP A 13 -8.36 -4.22 2.51
C ASP A 13 -7.45 -5.34 3.03
N ILE A 14 -6.74 -6.05 2.13
CA ILE A 14 -5.77 -7.10 2.51
C ILE A 14 -4.62 -6.52 3.33
N ALA A 15 -4.08 -5.35 2.95
CA ALA A 15 -2.94 -4.74 3.63
C ALA A 15 -3.28 -4.24 5.06
N ALA A 16 -4.55 -3.99 5.35
CA ALA A 16 -5.02 -3.51 6.65
C ALA A 16 -5.62 -4.61 7.55
N ASP A 17 -5.83 -5.83 7.02
CA ASP A 17 -6.50 -6.92 7.73
C ASP A 17 -5.56 -7.60 8.75
N LEU A 18 -5.77 -7.29 10.03
CA LEU A 18 -4.99 -7.85 11.14
C LEU A 18 -5.25 -9.35 11.38
N GLU A 19 -6.31 -9.92 10.81
CA GLU A 19 -6.58 -11.37 10.86
C GLU A 19 -5.71 -12.16 9.86
N LEU A 20 -5.16 -11.47 8.85
CA LEU A 20 -4.21 -12.06 7.91
C LEU A 20 -2.79 -12.08 8.48
N SER A 21 -1.95 -12.96 7.93
CA SER A 21 -0.54 -12.97 8.29
C SER A 21 0.17 -11.71 7.83
N ALA A 22 1.19 -11.27 8.59
CA ALA A 22 2.03 -10.13 8.21
C ALA A 22 2.63 -10.30 6.80
N GLY A 23 2.97 -11.53 6.40
CA GLY A 23 3.46 -11.80 5.04
C GLY A 23 2.43 -11.48 3.94
N MET A 24 1.15 -11.77 4.17
CA MET A 24 0.08 -11.40 3.23
C MET A 24 -0.11 -9.88 3.16
N ARG A 25 -0.12 -9.21 4.32
CA ARG A 25 -0.23 -7.74 4.38
C ARG A 25 0.94 -7.05 3.69
N ILE A 26 2.17 -7.44 4.01
CA ILE A 26 3.40 -6.93 3.35
C ILE A 26 3.31 -7.14 1.84
N LYS A 27 2.83 -8.31 1.40
CA LYS A 27 2.70 -8.58 -0.04
C LYS A 27 1.71 -7.63 -0.72
N ALA A 28 0.59 -7.33 -0.07
CA ALA A 28 -0.37 -6.37 -0.58
C ALA A 28 0.21 -4.94 -0.65
N VAL A 29 0.98 -4.53 0.36
CA VAL A 29 1.72 -3.25 0.36
C VAL A 29 2.70 -3.16 -0.82
N GLU A 30 3.45 -4.22 -1.12
CA GLU A 30 4.34 -4.25 -2.29
C GLU A 30 3.57 -4.12 -3.61
N LEU A 31 2.42 -4.80 -3.73
CA LEU A 31 1.58 -4.75 -4.92
C LEU A 31 0.99 -3.35 -5.12
N LEU A 32 0.53 -2.68 -4.05
CA LEU A 32 0.12 -1.27 -4.08
C LEU A 32 1.25 -0.37 -4.61
N GLY A 33 2.48 -0.57 -4.13
CA GLY A 33 3.67 0.14 -4.64
C GLY A 33 3.87 -0.01 -6.16
N LYS A 34 3.66 -1.22 -6.69
CA LYS A 34 3.78 -1.51 -8.13
C LYS A 34 2.69 -0.89 -8.99
N VAL A 35 1.51 -0.58 -8.43
CA VAL A 35 0.44 0.11 -9.17
C VAL A 35 0.90 1.51 -9.61
N GLY A 36 1.69 2.21 -8.79
CA GLY A 36 2.38 3.44 -9.21
C GLY A 36 1.49 4.65 -9.50
N THR A 37 0.21 4.61 -9.11
CA THR A 37 -0.74 5.72 -9.30
C THR A 37 -0.77 6.65 -8.09
N ARG A 38 -1.40 7.82 -8.25
CA ARG A 38 -1.66 8.75 -7.14
C ARG A 38 -2.56 8.10 -6.07
N ASP A 39 -3.53 7.31 -6.48
CA ASP A 39 -4.44 6.66 -5.55
C ASP A 39 -3.71 5.57 -4.74
N ALA A 40 -2.83 4.80 -5.38
CA ALA A 40 -1.96 3.86 -4.67
C ALA A 40 -1.04 4.58 -3.66
N LEU A 41 -0.51 5.75 -4.01
CA LEU A 41 0.29 6.57 -3.10
C LEU A 41 -0.52 6.98 -1.86
N LEU A 42 -1.77 7.42 -2.02
CA LEU A 42 -2.62 7.82 -0.90
C LEU A 42 -2.89 6.62 0.03
N VAL A 43 -3.24 5.47 -0.53
CA VAL A 43 -3.45 4.24 0.26
C VAL A 43 -2.19 3.85 1.04
N LEU A 44 -1.00 3.92 0.42
CA LEU A 44 0.25 3.59 1.10
C LEU A 44 0.57 4.56 2.26
N LEU A 45 0.25 5.84 2.11
CA LEU A 45 0.43 6.83 3.18
C LEU A 45 -0.59 6.62 4.31
N GLU A 46 -1.83 6.25 3.98
CA GLU A 46 -2.81 5.84 4.98
C GLU A 46 -2.31 4.64 5.78
N LEU A 47 -1.85 3.57 5.12
CA LEU A 47 -1.30 2.38 5.78
C LEU A 47 -0.09 2.71 6.67
N ALA A 48 0.81 3.58 6.23
CA ALA A 48 1.95 4.04 7.04
C ALA A 48 1.52 4.77 8.33
N ALA A 49 0.38 5.46 8.30
CA ALA A 49 -0.18 6.19 9.43
C ALA A 49 -1.05 5.31 10.34
N ARG A 50 -1.33 4.04 10.00
CA ARG A 50 -2.12 3.12 10.84
C ARG A 50 -1.29 2.62 12.02
N ASP A 51 -1.64 3.04 13.23
CA ASP A 51 -0.92 2.67 14.44
C ASP A 51 -1.15 1.21 14.87
N GLU A 52 -2.19 0.56 14.35
CA GLU A 52 -2.44 -0.87 14.63
C GLU A 52 -1.53 -1.81 13.83
N LEU A 53 -0.90 -1.33 12.75
CA LEU A 53 0.07 -2.11 11.99
C LEU A 53 1.44 -2.11 12.67
N ALA A 54 2.20 -3.20 12.48
CA ALA A 54 3.53 -3.28 13.05
C ALA A 54 4.45 -2.19 12.44
N PRO A 55 5.43 -1.65 13.20
CA PRO A 55 6.34 -0.63 12.71
C PRO A 55 7.05 -0.99 11.39
N GLU A 56 7.39 -2.26 11.20
CA GLU A 56 8.00 -2.75 9.97
C GLU A 56 7.07 -2.63 8.75
N GLU A 57 5.78 -2.96 8.91
CA GLU A 57 4.78 -2.87 7.85
C GLU A 57 4.55 -1.42 7.44
N ARG A 58 4.50 -0.53 8.43
CA ARG A 58 4.38 0.93 8.23
C ARG A 58 5.60 1.49 7.49
N ASP A 59 6.81 1.05 7.84
CA ASP A 59 8.03 1.48 7.15
C ASP A 59 8.08 0.95 5.71
N ILE A 60 7.64 -0.29 5.46
CA ILE A 60 7.52 -0.83 4.10
C ILE A 60 6.54 0.01 3.27
N ALA A 61 5.38 0.39 3.83
CA ALA A 61 4.42 1.26 3.17
C ALA A 61 5.02 2.63 2.80
N LEU A 62 5.76 3.26 3.73
CA LEU A 62 6.49 4.51 3.45
C LEU A 62 7.54 4.36 2.35
N ARG A 63 8.30 3.26 2.34
CA ARG A 63 9.30 2.99 1.28
C ARG A 63 8.63 2.88 -0.09
N GLN A 64 7.50 2.17 -0.19
CA GLN A 64 6.74 2.03 -1.44
C GLN A 64 6.17 3.38 -1.89
N ALA A 65 5.55 4.16 -0.98
CA ALA A 65 5.04 5.50 -1.27
C ALA A 65 6.15 6.43 -1.81
N ARG A 66 7.31 6.42 -1.17
CA ARG A 66 8.50 7.15 -1.63
C ARG A 66 8.95 6.69 -3.02
N GLY A 67 8.86 5.40 -3.31
CA GLY A 67 9.14 4.83 -4.63
C GLY A 67 8.26 5.43 -5.71
N ILE A 68 6.94 5.50 -5.47
CA ILE A 68 5.98 6.12 -6.41
C ILE A 68 6.34 7.60 -6.66
N ILE A 69 6.61 8.37 -5.60
CA ILE A 69 6.97 9.80 -5.73
C ILE A 69 8.24 9.99 -6.57
N ARG A 70 9.27 9.15 -6.35
CA ARG A 70 10.53 9.22 -7.09
C ARG A 70 10.39 8.83 -8.55
N ALA A 71 9.62 7.77 -8.84
CA ALA A 71 9.39 7.31 -10.21
C ALA A 71 8.58 8.30 -11.05
N ARG A 72 7.79 9.17 -10.40
CA ARG A 72 6.93 10.16 -11.08
C ARG A 72 7.64 11.46 -11.46
N ARG A 73 8.94 11.61 -11.17
CA ARG A 73 9.74 12.68 -11.76
C ARG A 73 10.04 12.33 -13.22
N GLY A 74 9.24 12.90 -14.11
CA GLY A 74 9.69 13.25 -15.46
C GLY A 74 10.75 14.35 -15.40
#